data_AF-A0AAW2NN49-F1
#
_entry.id   AF-A0AAW2NN49-F1
#
_cell.length_a   1.000
_cell.length_b   1.000
_cell.length_c   1.000
_cell.angle_alpha   90.00
_cell.angle_beta   90.00
_cell.angle_gamma   90.00
#
_symmetry.space_group_name_H-M   'P 1'
#
loop_
_entity.id
_entity.type
_entity.pdbx_description
1 polymer ?
#
loop_
_entity_poly.entity_id
_entity_poly.type
_entity_poly.pdbx_seq_one_letter_code
_entity_poly.pdbx_strand_id
1 'polypeptide(L)'
;MDPHKVVTGGPDDPLVNVWDANTGTRTNSLICSPQDKLAEGLGCSAMAVDGCRIVTASGDDQENTIVRFRDFRFATCHVSSNLSEASSAVSKFWGPHSDSDSEELDWQ
;
A
#
# COMPACT_ATOMS: atom_id res chain seq x y z
N MET A 1 -10.60 5.74 -2.78
CA MET A 1 -9.35 6.46 -2.69
C MET A 1 -9.67 7.88 -2.99
N ASP A 2 -9.84 8.61 -1.90
CA ASP A 2 -9.52 10.03 -1.87
C ASP A 2 -8.21 10.25 -2.66
N PRO A 3 -8.06 11.34 -3.43
CA PRO A 3 -6.80 11.69 -4.11
C PRO A 3 -5.53 11.61 -3.23
N HIS A 4 -5.67 11.50 -1.91
CA HIS A 4 -4.57 11.34 -0.96
C HIS A 4 -4.34 9.91 -0.44
N LYS A 5 -4.82 8.86 -1.12
CA LYS A 5 -4.56 7.46 -0.73
C LYS A 5 -3.65 6.75 -1.73
N VAL A 6 -2.65 6.03 -1.22
CA VAL A 6 -1.79 5.13 -2.00
C VAL A 6 -2.17 3.68 -1.68
N VAL A 7 -2.19 2.81 -2.69
CA VAL A 7 -2.37 1.37 -2.51
C VAL A 7 -1.11 0.66 -2.96
N THR A 8 -0.60 -0.25 -2.14
CA THR A 8 0.59 -1.05 -2.46
C THR A 8 0.29 -2.52 -2.22
N GLY A 9 0.90 -3.39 -3.02
CA GLY A 9 0.88 -4.83 -2.85
C GLY A 9 1.70 -5.48 -3.95
N GLY A 10 2.07 -6.73 -3.75
CA GLY A 10 2.93 -7.46 -4.68
C GLY A 10 2.79 -8.97 -4.53
N PRO A 11 3.52 -9.75 -5.33
CA PRO A 11 3.42 -11.21 -5.34
C PRO A 11 4.02 -11.88 -4.09
N ASP A 12 4.95 -11.22 -3.41
CA ASP A 12 5.65 -11.75 -2.23
C ASP A 12 5.14 -11.13 -0.90
N ASP A 13 4.01 -10.41 -0.94
CA ASP A 13 3.33 -9.88 0.25
C ASP A 13 1.85 -10.28 0.22
N PRO A 14 1.36 -11.08 1.20
CA PRO A 14 -0.04 -11.47 1.24
C PRO A 14 -1.00 -10.30 1.49
N LEU A 15 -0.46 -9.13 1.83
CA LEU A 15 -1.21 -7.94 2.18
C LEU A 15 -1.17 -6.87 1.08
N VAL A 16 -2.33 -6.26 0.86
CA VAL A 16 -2.50 -5.05 0.09
C VAL A 16 -2.73 -3.91 1.07
N ASN A 17 -1.74 -3.04 1.18
CA ASN A 17 -1.71 -1.96 2.17
C ASN A 17 -2.23 -0.66 1.58
N VAL A 18 -2.96 0.10 2.38
CA VAL A 18 -3.52 1.41 2.03
C VAL A 18 -2.89 2.47 2.90
N TRP A 19 -2.34 3.51 2.30
CA TRP A 19 -1.59 4.56 2.97
C TRP A 19 -2.24 5.91 2.77
N ASP A 20 -2.07 6.78 3.75
CA ASP A 20 -2.31 8.21 3.58
C ASP A 20 -1.06 8.87 2.97
N ALA A 21 -1.23 9.49 1.80
CA ALA A 21 -0.13 10.02 0.99
C ALA A 21 0.54 11.26 1.63
N ASN A 22 -0.20 11.97 2.49
CA ASN A 22 0.30 13.17 3.16
C ASN A 22 1.19 12.78 4.33
N THR A 23 0.68 11.92 5.20
CA THR A 23 1.34 11.52 6.44
C THR A 23 2.28 10.32 6.28
N GLY A 24 2.19 9.59 5.17
CA GLY A 24 2.88 8.33 4.94
C GLY A 24 2.39 7.18 5.85
N THR A 25 1.28 7.37 6.57
CA THR A 25 0.82 6.39 7.54
C THR A 25 0.02 5.27 6.87
N ARG A 26 0.23 4.02 7.30
CA ARG A 26 -0.60 2.90 6.88
C ARG A 26 -1.97 3.02 7.55
N THR A 27 -3.01 3.17 6.74
CA THR A 27 -4.39 3.32 7.20
C THR A 27 -5.21 2.04 7.10
N ASN A 28 -4.84 1.09 6.23
CA ASN A 28 -5.52 -0.20 6.13
C ASN A 28 -4.59 -1.29 5.59
N SER A 29 -4.98 -2.55 5.80
CA SER A 29 -4.33 -3.72 5.24
C SER A 29 -5.39 -4.76 4.85
N LEU A 30 -5.33 -5.20 3.60
CA LEU A 30 -6.32 -6.08 2.98
C LEU A 30 -5.65 -7.40 2.58
N ILE A 31 -6.18 -8.52 3.05
CA ILE A 31 -5.68 -9.84 2.65
C ILE A 31 -6.01 -10.06 1.18
N CYS A 32 -4.98 -10.30 0.36
CA CYS A 32 -5.16 -10.56 -1.06
C CYS A 32 -5.17 -12.05 -1.41
N SER A 33 -4.53 -12.91 -0.62
CA SER A 33 -4.45 -14.36 -0.82
C SER A 33 -5.55 -15.14 -0.10
N PRO A 34 -5.82 -16.39 -0.51
CA PRO A 34 -6.60 -17.34 0.27
C PRO A 34 -6.07 -17.49 1.71
N GLN A 35 -6.96 -17.66 2.71
CA GLN A 35 -6.55 -17.67 4.12
C GLN A 35 -5.65 -18.87 4.47
N ASP A 36 -5.84 -19.99 3.78
CA ASP A 36 -5.01 -21.19 3.81
C ASP A 36 -3.61 -20.99 3.22
N LYS A 37 -3.43 -20.01 2.31
CA LYS A 37 -2.14 -19.67 1.68
C LYS A 37 -1.45 -18.44 2.28
N LEU A 38 -2.00 -17.84 3.34
CA LEU A 38 -1.36 -16.72 4.06
C LEU A 38 0.03 -17.09 4.58
N ALA A 39 0.22 -18.35 5.01
CA ALA A 39 1.50 -18.84 5.52
C ALA A 39 2.58 -18.96 4.45
N GLU A 40 2.19 -19.07 3.17
CA GLU A 40 3.11 -19.14 2.05
C GLU A 40 3.64 -17.76 1.64
N GLY A 41 3.10 -16.68 2.23
CA GLY A 41 3.51 -15.31 1.92
C GLY A 41 3.11 -14.85 0.52
N LEU A 42 2.31 -15.64 -0.20
CA LEU A 42 1.90 -15.31 -1.55
C LEU A 42 0.90 -14.16 -1.56
N GLY A 43 1.15 -13.23 -2.46
CA GLY A 43 0.43 -12.00 -2.61
C GLY A 43 -0.40 -11.90 -3.89
N CYS A 44 -0.56 -10.68 -4.38
CA CYS A 44 -1.31 -10.42 -5.61
C CYS A 44 -0.38 -10.37 -6.82
N SER A 45 -0.76 -11.07 -7.89
CA SER A 45 -0.09 -11.03 -9.18
C SER A 45 -0.50 -9.82 -10.02
N ALA A 46 -1.70 -9.28 -9.76
CA ALA A 46 -2.20 -8.07 -10.39
C ALA A 46 -3.11 -7.28 -9.46
N MET A 47 -3.14 -5.96 -9.64
CA MET A 47 -4.00 -5.05 -8.89
C MET A 47 -4.45 -3.88 -9.75
N ALA A 48 -5.69 -3.44 -9.54
CA ALA A 48 -6.24 -2.22 -10.12
C ALA A 48 -7.04 -1.43 -9.08
N VAL A 49 -7.02 -0.10 -9.19
CA VAL A 49 -7.72 0.82 -8.29
C VAL A 49 -8.50 1.84 -9.12
N ASP A 50 -9.78 2.02 -8.78
CA ASP A 50 -10.67 3.04 -9.36
C ASP A 50 -11.40 3.75 -8.21
N GLY A 51 -10.90 4.92 -7.82
CA GLY A 51 -11.42 5.65 -6.67
C GLY A 51 -11.48 4.73 -5.44
N CYS A 52 -12.65 4.54 -4.84
CA CYS A 52 -12.85 3.69 -3.65
C CYS A 52 -12.97 2.20 -3.94
N ARG A 53 -12.68 1.74 -5.16
CA ARG A 53 -12.76 0.34 -5.54
C ARG A 53 -11.37 -0.22 -5.78
N ILE A 54 -11.14 -1.44 -5.30
CA ILE A 54 -9.88 -2.16 -5.46
C ILE A 54 -10.19 -3.56 -5.98
N VAL A 55 -9.49 -3.96 -7.04
CA VAL A 55 -9.47 -5.32 -7.54
C VAL A 55 -8.08 -5.89 -7.33
N THR A 56 -7.98 -7.09 -6.76
CA THR A 56 -6.72 -7.85 -6.68
C THR A 56 -6.94 -9.21 -7.28
N ALA A 57 -5.96 -9.72 -8.01
CA ALA A 57 -5.87 -11.12 -8.40
C ALA A 57 -4.72 -11.78 -7.63
N SER A 58 -4.98 -12.94 -7.03
CA SER A 58 -3.99 -13.77 -6.37
C SER A 58 -4.17 -15.20 -6.86
N GLY A 59 -3.10 -15.88 -7.21
CA GLY A 59 -3.14 -17.27 -7.66
C GLY A 59 -1.74 -17.78 -7.86
N ASP A 60 -1.58 -19.08 -7.69
CA ASP A 60 -0.41 -19.81 -8.17
C ASP A 60 -0.57 -20.19 -9.64
N ASP A 61 0.51 -20.70 -10.21
CA ASP A 61 0.56 -21.23 -11.58
C ASP A 61 -0.30 -22.49 -11.79
N GLN A 62 -0.78 -23.09 -10.70
CA GLN A 62 -1.40 -24.41 -10.64
C GLN A 62 -2.92 -24.37 -10.40
N GLU A 63 -3.64 -23.49 -11.09
CA GLU A 63 -5.09 -23.59 -11.37
C GLU A 63 -6.06 -22.81 -10.45
N ASN A 64 -5.65 -22.22 -9.32
CA ASN A 64 -6.60 -21.51 -8.43
C ASN A 64 -6.34 -19.99 -8.32
N THR A 65 -6.79 -19.24 -9.33
CA THR A 65 -6.77 -17.76 -9.29
C THR A 65 -8.03 -17.22 -8.63
N ILE A 66 -7.87 -16.48 -7.53
CA ILE A 66 -8.93 -15.73 -6.88
C ILE A 66 -8.84 -14.26 -7.28
N VAL A 67 -9.95 -13.73 -7.80
CA VAL A 67 -10.15 -12.30 -8.00
C VAL A 67 -11.05 -11.77 -6.90
N ARG A 68 -10.61 -10.71 -6.22
CA ARG A 68 -11.35 -10.07 -5.14
C ARG A 68 -11.65 -8.61 -5.47
N PHE A 69 -12.93 -8.29 -5.60
CA PHE A 69 -13.45 -6.93 -5.74
C PHE A 69 -13.87 -6.38 -4.38
N ARG A 70 -13.31 -5.23 -3.98
CA ARG A 70 -13.69 -4.52 -2.76
C ARG A 70 -14.14 -3.11 -3.10
N ASP A 71 -15.29 -2.71 -2.56
CA ASP A 71 -15.88 -1.40 -2.76
C ASP A 71 -16.03 -0.67 -1.42
N PHE A 72 -15.26 0.40 -1.25
CA PHE A 72 -15.22 1.22 -0.05
C PHE A 72 -15.97 2.54 -0.20
N ARG A 73 -16.85 2.69 -1.22
CA ARG A 73 -17.60 3.94 -1.45
C ARG A 73 -18.43 4.40 -0.25
N PHE A 74 -18.87 3.46 0.58
CA PHE A 74 -19.69 3.72 1.76
C PHE A 74 -18.95 3.46 3.08
N ALA A 75 -17.62 3.32 3.05
CA ALA A 75 -16.86 3.13 4.27
C ALA A 75 -16.90 4.41 5.11
N THR A 76 -17.44 4.32 6.32
CA THR A 76 -17.64 5.47 7.23
C THR A 76 -16.58 5.58 8.33
N CYS A 77 -15.78 4.54 8.56
CA CYS A 77 -14.66 4.59 9.50
C CYS A 77 -13.47 5.33 8.88
N HIS A 78 -13.34 6.61 9.21
CA HIS A 78 -12.13 7.37 8.91
C HIS A 78 -11.02 6.88 9.85
N VAL A 79 -10.01 6.19 9.30
CA VAL A 79 -8.83 5.78 10.08
C VAL A 79 -7.97 7.03 10.28
N SER A 80 -8.23 7.75 11.37
CA SER A 80 -7.45 8.92 11.76
C SER A 80 -6.10 8.45 12.30
N SER A 81 -5.02 8.79 11.59
CA SER A 81 -3.68 8.71 12.15
C SER A 81 -3.55 9.77 13.25
N ASN A 82 -3.10 9.40 14.45
CA ASN A 82 -2.80 10.36 15.51
C ASN A 82 -1.82 11.42 14.99
N LEU A 83 -2.30 12.66 14.86
CA LEU A 83 -1.48 13.82 14.54
C LEU A 83 -0.75 14.25 15.81
N SER A 84 0.47 13.78 16.03
CA SER A 84 1.38 14.47 16.97
C SER A 84 2.62 15.06 16.30
N GLU A 85 2.88 14.81 15.02
CA GLU A 85 3.98 15.45 14.28
C GLU A 85 3.62 15.63 12.79
N ALA A 86 2.88 16.69 12.46
CA ALA A 86 2.64 17.12 11.09
C ALA A 86 3.30 18.49 10.85
N SER A 87 4.62 18.54 10.98
CA SER A 87 5.42 19.69 10.56
C SER A 87 6.01 19.43 9.18
N SER A 88 5.16 19.46 8.16
CA SER A 88 5.47 19.83 6.77
C SER A 88 4.27 19.46 5.91
N ALA A 89 3.71 20.41 5.17
CA ALA A 89 2.61 20.18 4.22
C ALA A 89 3.05 19.41 2.96
N VAL A 90 4.30 18.93 2.93
CA VAL A 90 4.87 18.18 1.83
C VAL A 90 4.51 16.70 2.00
N SER A 91 3.99 16.08 0.93
CA SER A 91 3.77 14.64 0.91
C SER A 91 5.07 13.91 1.25
N LYS A 92 5.03 12.97 2.21
CA LYS A 92 6.21 12.17 2.56
C LYS A 92 6.76 11.32 1.41
N PHE A 93 5.96 11.01 0.39
CA PHE A 93 6.38 10.18 -0.73
C PHE A 93 6.86 10.99 -1.94
N TRP A 94 6.37 12.21 -2.11
CA TRP A 94 6.56 13.00 -3.34
C TRP A 94 7.24 14.35 -3.11
N GLY A 95 7.64 14.63 -1.86
CA GLY A 95 8.45 15.80 -1.54
C GLY A 95 9.85 15.73 -2.15
N PRO A 96 10.51 16.87 -2.37
CA PRO A 96 11.94 16.87 -2.64
C PRO A 96 12.65 16.17 -1.49
N HIS A 97 13.15 14.96 -1.76
CA HIS A 97 14.08 14.28 -0.88
C HIS A 97 15.34 15.15 -0.85
N SER A 98 15.71 15.69 0.33
CA SER A 98 17.04 16.26 0.49
C SER A 98 17.99 15.08 0.61
N ASP A 99 18.36 14.50 -0.54
CA ASP A 99 19.47 13.57 -0.60
C ASP A 99 20.71 14.40 -0.29
N SER A 100 21.09 14.40 0.99
CA SER A 100 22.42 14.79 1.42
C SER A 100 23.33 13.65 1.00
N ASP A 101 23.65 13.59 -0.29
CA ASP A 101 24.80 12.84 -0.79
C ASP A 101 26.04 13.52 -0.22
N SER A 102 26.36 13.13 1.02
CA SER A 102 27.71 13.29 1.55
C SER A 102 28.57 12.30 0.78
N GLU A 103 29.04 12.70 -0.39
CA GLU A 103 30.15 12.03 -1.05
C GLU A 103 31.35 12.10 -0.10
N GLU A 104 31.54 11.05 0.70
CA GLU A 104 32.75 10.84 1.49
C GLU A 104 33.86 10.49 0.50
N LEU A 105 34.49 11.56 0.00
CA LEU A 105 35.68 11.54 -0.84
C LEU A 105 36.87 10.94 -0.07
N ASP A 106 37.59 10.09 -0.80
CA ASP A 106 38.98 9.64 -0.60
C ASP A 106 39.30 8.76 0.63
N TRP A 107 39.26 7.44 0.42
CA TRP A 107 40.22 6.55 1.07
C TRP A 107 41.56 6.64 0.31
N GLN A 108 42.61 7.06 1.00
CA GLN A 108 44.01 7.03 0.55
C GLN A 108 44.72 5.77 1.02
#